data_AF-A0AAP0X8V0-F1
#
_entry.id   AF-A0AAP0X8V0-F1
#
_cell.length_a   1.000
_cell.length_b   1.000
_cell.length_c   1.000
_cell.angle_alpha   90.00
_cell.angle_beta   90.00
_cell.angle_gamma   90.00
#
_symmetry.space_group_name_H-M   'P 1'
#
loop_
_entity.id
_entity.type
_entity.pdbx_description
1 polymer ?
#
loop_
_entity_poly.entity_id
_entity_poly.type
_entity_poly.pdbx_seq_one_letter_code
_entity_poly.pdbx_strand_id
1 'polypeptide(L)'
;MSAFEARVSLVLALASQTYSVSQRLLVDLATETSKYAFPKRFDSRNLEEALMSVPDLETVKFTVLSRKDEYEIREVEPYWIAETTMPGRTGFDFNGSSQSFNVLAEYLFGKNTTKEKMEMTTPVITRKAESDGKKMEMTTPVITKKLEDQDKWQMSFVMPSKYGANLPLPKDPSVRIKEVSGKIVAVVAFSGYVTDEEVKRRESKLRDDIRNDKQFQVKEGASVEVSQYNPPFTLPFTRRNEIALEVERKQE
;
A
#
# COMPACT_ATOMS: atom_id res chain seq x y z
N MET A 1 -9.27 -17.18 21.40
CA MET A 1 -10.35 -16.57 20.58
C MET A 1 -9.85 -16.45 19.16
N SER A 2 -10.58 -17.01 18.21
CA SER A 2 -10.25 -16.86 16.79
C SER A 2 -10.51 -15.42 16.31
N ALA A 3 -9.83 -14.99 15.26
CA ALA A 3 -10.07 -13.68 14.63
C ALA A 3 -11.54 -13.46 14.23
N PHE A 4 -12.25 -14.55 13.94
CA PHE A 4 -13.68 -14.54 13.66
C PHE A 4 -14.50 -14.24 14.92
N GLU A 5 -14.23 -14.94 16.02
CA GLU A 5 -14.91 -14.73 17.32
C GLU A 5 -14.71 -13.31 17.85
N ALA A 6 -13.52 -12.73 17.67
CA ALA A 6 -13.24 -11.36 18.12
C ALA A 6 -14.03 -10.31 17.33
N ARG A 7 -14.15 -10.47 15.99
CA ARG A 7 -14.97 -9.59 15.14
C ARG A 7 -16.45 -9.68 15.51
N VAL A 8 -16.96 -10.91 15.67
CA VAL A 8 -18.35 -11.15 16.04
C VAL A 8 -18.64 -10.54 17.43
N SER A 9 -17.73 -10.72 18.38
CA SER A 9 -17.87 -10.16 19.73
C SER A 9 -17.85 -8.63 19.74
N LEU A 10 -17.00 -7.99 18.94
CA LEU A 10 -16.96 -6.53 18.82
C LEU A 10 -18.23 -5.97 18.19
N VAL A 11 -18.73 -6.61 17.13
CA VAL A 11 -19.99 -6.24 16.47
C VAL A 11 -21.17 -6.39 17.44
N LEU A 12 -21.23 -7.50 18.18
CA LEU A 12 -22.24 -7.71 19.22
C LEU A 12 -22.11 -6.70 20.36
N ALA A 13 -20.89 -6.38 20.80
CA ALA A 13 -20.65 -5.38 21.83
C ALA A 13 -21.12 -3.99 21.38
N LEU A 14 -20.77 -3.56 20.16
CA LEU A 14 -21.23 -2.29 19.59
C LEU A 14 -22.75 -2.26 19.40
N ALA A 15 -23.35 -3.35 18.92
CA ALA A 15 -24.80 -3.48 18.78
C ALA A 15 -25.53 -3.50 20.13
N SER A 16 -24.91 -4.07 21.18
CA SER A 16 -25.47 -4.11 22.53
C SER A 16 -25.48 -2.75 23.23
N GLN A 17 -24.62 -1.81 22.80
CA GLN A 17 -24.62 -0.44 23.32
C GLN A 17 -25.72 0.44 22.72
N THR A 18 -26.39 -0.02 21.65
CA THR A 18 -27.54 0.64 21.04
C THR A 18 -28.81 -0.15 21.36
N TYR A 19 -29.52 0.22 22.43
CA TYR A 19 -30.79 -0.44 22.78
C TYR A 19 -31.86 -0.22 21.69
N SER A 20 -32.55 -1.31 21.34
CA SER A 20 -33.60 -1.48 20.30
C SER A 20 -33.11 -1.67 18.85
N VAL A 21 -32.58 -2.86 18.57
CA VAL A 21 -32.21 -3.27 17.21
C VAL A 21 -33.40 -3.97 16.54
N SER A 22 -33.91 -3.38 15.46
CA SER A 22 -34.98 -3.96 14.62
C SER A 22 -34.48 -5.19 13.85
N GLN A 23 -35.37 -6.15 13.55
CA GLN A 23 -35.06 -7.33 12.73
C GLN A 23 -34.43 -6.98 11.37
N ARG A 24 -34.77 -5.81 10.79
CA ARG A 24 -34.12 -5.34 9.55
C ARG A 24 -32.64 -5.03 9.76
N LEU A 25 -32.27 -4.43 10.89
CA LEU A 25 -30.88 -4.14 11.20
C LEU A 25 -30.09 -5.43 11.46
N LEU A 26 -30.72 -6.47 12.03
CA LEU A 26 -30.10 -7.80 12.18
C LEU A 26 -29.88 -8.48 10.83
N VAL A 27 -30.80 -8.31 9.88
CA VAL A 27 -30.65 -8.80 8.51
C VAL A 27 -29.58 -8.01 7.76
N ASP A 28 -29.54 -6.69 7.89
CA ASP A 28 -28.47 -5.86 7.33
C ASP A 28 -27.11 -6.24 7.93
N LEU A 29 -27.05 -6.47 9.24
CA LEU A 29 -25.85 -6.94 9.93
C LEU A 29 -25.46 -8.36 9.50
N ALA A 30 -26.41 -9.28 9.32
CA ALA A 30 -26.15 -10.63 8.79
C ALA A 30 -25.63 -10.57 7.34
N THR A 31 -26.17 -9.67 6.54
CA THR A 31 -25.77 -9.46 5.14
C THR A 31 -24.39 -8.80 5.08
N GLU A 32 -24.12 -7.85 5.95
CA GLU A 32 -22.82 -7.18 6.09
C GLU A 32 -21.76 -8.14 6.65
N THR A 33 -22.08 -8.94 7.68
CA THR A 33 -21.20 -9.99 8.23
C THR A 33 -20.90 -11.09 7.21
N SER A 34 -21.84 -11.44 6.33
CA SER A 34 -21.60 -12.39 5.25
C SER A 34 -20.57 -11.88 4.22
N LYS A 35 -20.47 -10.57 3.99
CA LYS A 35 -19.39 -9.96 3.18
C LYS A 35 -18.00 -10.14 3.81
N TYR A 36 -17.91 -10.33 5.13
CA TYR A 36 -16.67 -10.59 5.84
C TYR A 36 -16.35 -12.10 6.00
N ALA A 37 -17.19 -13.00 5.46
CA ALA A 37 -17.05 -14.46 5.57
C ALA A 37 -16.37 -15.13 4.35
N PHE A 38 -16.07 -14.37 3.30
CA PHE A 38 -15.36 -14.87 2.10
C PHE A 38 -13.86 -15.07 2.37
N PRO A 39 -13.15 -15.97 1.63
CA PRO A 39 -11.76 -16.32 1.89
C PRO A 39 -10.91 -15.05 1.88
N LYS A 40 -10.30 -14.75 3.03
CA LYS A 40 -9.54 -13.51 3.17
C LYS A 40 -8.25 -13.65 2.36
N ARG A 41 -8.06 -12.76 1.38
CA ARG A 41 -6.76 -12.58 0.69
C ARG A 41 -5.62 -12.30 1.68
N PHE A 42 -5.95 -11.83 2.89
CA PHE A 42 -5.05 -11.61 4.01
C PHE A 42 -5.49 -12.41 5.22
N ASP A 43 -4.69 -13.40 5.63
CA ASP A 43 -4.94 -14.09 6.89
C ASP A 43 -4.50 -13.21 8.06
N SER A 44 -5.37 -13.06 9.05
CA SER A 44 -5.07 -12.29 10.26
C SER A 44 -4.17 -13.09 11.20
N ARG A 45 -3.02 -12.52 11.55
CA ARG A 45 -2.05 -13.10 12.49
C ARG A 45 -2.29 -12.69 13.94
N ASN A 46 -2.87 -11.51 14.12
CA ASN A 46 -3.18 -10.93 15.43
C ASN A 46 -4.56 -10.25 15.42
N LEU A 47 -4.98 -9.76 16.59
CA LEU A 47 -6.27 -9.07 16.75
C LEU A 47 -6.35 -7.78 15.92
N GLU A 48 -5.25 -7.06 15.76
CA GLU A 48 -5.20 -5.82 14.97
C GLU A 48 -5.56 -6.12 13.51
N GLU A 49 -4.90 -7.09 12.89
CA GLU A 49 -5.21 -7.56 11.54
C GLU A 49 -6.61 -8.18 11.45
N ALA A 50 -7.05 -8.81 12.53
CA ALA A 50 -8.42 -9.29 12.65
C ALA A 50 -9.43 -8.15 12.69
N LEU A 51 -9.09 -6.86 12.83
CA LEU A 51 -10.06 -5.77 12.69
C LEU A 51 -9.93 -5.03 11.35
N MET A 52 -8.85 -5.28 10.61
CA MET A 52 -8.62 -4.68 9.30
C MET A 52 -9.62 -5.18 8.26
N SER A 53 -9.96 -4.26 7.36
CA SER A 53 -10.79 -4.47 6.18
C SER A 53 -10.06 -3.97 4.95
N VAL A 54 -10.24 -4.64 3.82
CA VAL A 54 -9.68 -4.23 2.53
C VAL A 54 -10.85 -4.14 1.54
N PRO A 55 -10.93 -3.10 0.70
CA PRO A 55 -11.97 -3.01 -0.32
C PRO A 55 -11.87 -4.17 -1.31
N ASP A 56 -12.99 -4.58 -1.90
CA ASP A 56 -12.97 -5.54 -3.00
C ASP A 56 -12.59 -4.84 -4.31
N LEU A 57 -11.31 -4.55 -4.43
CA LEU A 57 -10.67 -4.01 -5.63
C LEU A 57 -9.57 -4.97 -6.07
N GLU A 58 -9.18 -4.88 -7.35
CA GLU A 58 -8.02 -5.59 -7.85
C GLU A 58 -6.78 -5.19 -7.04
N THR A 59 -5.90 -6.15 -6.77
CA THR A 59 -4.67 -5.92 -6.02
C THR A 59 -3.48 -6.66 -6.62
N VAL A 60 -2.27 -6.25 -6.21
CA VAL A 60 -1.03 -6.87 -6.66
C VAL A 60 -1.05 -8.35 -6.27
N LYS A 61 -0.72 -9.22 -7.23
CA LYS A 61 -0.63 -10.66 -7.00
C LYS A 61 0.65 -11.00 -6.26
N PHE A 62 0.53 -11.85 -5.25
CA PHE A 62 1.67 -12.35 -4.50
C PHE A 62 1.41 -13.76 -3.98
N THR A 63 2.50 -14.47 -3.72
CA THR A 63 2.51 -15.77 -3.02
C THR A 63 3.22 -15.61 -1.68
N VAL A 64 2.64 -16.12 -0.60
CA VAL A 64 3.29 -16.12 0.71
C VAL A 64 4.34 -17.24 0.76
N LEU A 65 5.62 -16.87 0.85
CA LEU A 65 6.73 -17.81 0.96
C LEU A 65 6.96 -18.27 2.41
N SER A 66 6.76 -17.37 3.37
CA SER A 66 7.01 -17.65 4.78
C SER A 66 6.13 -16.76 5.65
N ARG A 67 5.55 -17.32 6.71
CA ARG A 67 4.75 -16.58 7.69
C ARG A 67 5.45 -16.65 9.04
N LYS A 68 5.74 -15.49 9.61
CA LYS A 68 6.22 -15.32 10.99
C LYS A 68 5.15 -14.60 11.81
N ASP A 69 5.33 -14.61 13.12
CA ASP A 69 4.42 -13.92 14.04
C ASP A 69 4.36 -12.42 13.75
N GLU A 70 5.51 -11.80 13.45
CA GLU A 70 5.65 -10.35 13.27
C GLU A 70 5.51 -9.89 11.81
N TYR A 71 6.05 -10.64 10.84
CA TYR A 71 6.01 -10.29 9.40
C TYR A 71 5.72 -11.50 8.49
N GLU A 72 5.39 -11.22 7.23
CA GLU A 72 5.27 -12.21 6.16
C GLU A 72 6.34 -11.98 5.10
N ILE A 73 6.88 -13.05 4.51
CA ILE A 73 7.70 -12.98 3.31
C ILE A 73 6.78 -13.34 2.13
N ARG A 74 6.71 -12.44 1.15
CA ARG A 74 5.88 -12.58 -0.04
C ARG A 74 6.73 -12.48 -1.29
N GLU A 75 6.47 -13.34 -2.26
CA GLU A 75 6.93 -13.18 -3.63
C GLU A 75 5.86 -12.44 -4.42
N VAL A 76 6.20 -11.25 -4.90
CA VAL A 76 5.31 -10.35 -5.63
C VAL A 76 5.53 -10.55 -7.12
N GLU A 77 4.45 -10.80 -7.87
CA GLU A 77 4.49 -10.91 -9.33
C GLU A 77 4.77 -9.53 -9.96
N PRO A 78 5.33 -9.46 -11.19
CA PRO A 78 5.47 -8.20 -11.90
C PRO A 78 4.13 -7.47 -12.06
N TYR A 79 4.14 -6.15 -11.90
CA TYR A 79 2.94 -5.33 -12.03
C TYR A 79 3.28 -3.94 -12.57
N TRP A 80 2.27 -3.28 -13.13
CA TRP A 80 2.42 -1.94 -13.68
C TRP A 80 1.94 -0.90 -12.67
N ILE A 81 2.64 0.23 -12.62
CA ILE A 81 2.24 1.38 -11.82
C ILE A 81 2.26 2.67 -12.64
N ALA A 82 1.38 3.60 -12.26
CA ALA A 82 1.52 5.01 -12.60
C ALA A 82 2.03 5.75 -11.37
N GLU A 83 3.13 6.48 -11.49
CA GLU A 83 3.80 7.17 -10.39
C GLU A 83 3.96 8.67 -10.65
N THR A 84 3.97 9.46 -9.59
CA THR A 84 4.32 10.89 -9.61
C THR A 84 5.17 11.26 -8.40
N THR A 85 5.98 12.30 -8.55
CA THR A 85 6.80 12.83 -7.45
C THR A 85 5.96 13.70 -6.55
N MET A 86 5.98 13.42 -5.25
CA MET A 86 5.23 14.17 -4.25
C MET A 86 5.91 15.52 -3.96
N PRO A 87 5.17 16.65 -4.02
CA PRO A 87 5.69 17.93 -3.59
C PRO A 87 5.70 18.00 -2.06
N GLY A 88 6.78 18.52 -1.48
CA GLY A 88 6.92 18.60 -0.02
C GLY A 88 8.28 18.11 0.47
N ARG A 89 8.47 18.15 1.79
CA ARG A 89 9.69 17.65 2.46
C ARG A 89 9.50 16.28 3.12
N THR A 90 8.25 15.86 3.34
CA THR A 90 7.91 14.60 4.02
C THR A 90 7.02 13.75 3.14
N GLY A 91 6.92 12.46 3.44
CA GLY A 91 6.21 11.50 2.58
C GLY A 91 4.71 11.45 2.79
N PHE A 92 4.25 11.98 3.93
CA PHE A 92 2.88 11.83 4.39
C PHE A 92 2.27 13.18 4.79
N ASP A 93 2.77 14.28 4.24
CA ASP A 93 2.09 15.57 4.35
C ASP A 93 0.77 15.53 3.55
N PHE A 94 -0.28 16.10 4.13
CA PHE A 94 -1.62 16.03 3.56
C PHE A 94 -1.71 16.72 2.20
N ASN A 95 -1.04 17.87 2.02
CA ASN A 95 -1.14 18.67 0.82
C ASN A 95 -0.44 17.99 -0.36
N GLY A 96 0.80 17.54 -0.17
CA GLY A 96 1.59 16.82 -1.16
C GLY A 96 0.97 15.49 -1.54
N SER A 97 0.47 14.74 -0.55
CA SER A 97 -0.25 13.48 -0.78
C SER A 97 -1.53 13.69 -1.59
N SER A 98 -2.35 14.68 -1.21
CA SER A 98 -3.61 14.98 -1.90
C SER A 98 -3.39 15.45 -3.33
N GLN A 99 -2.42 16.34 -3.56
CA GLN A 99 -2.08 16.81 -4.90
C GLN A 99 -1.61 15.65 -5.80
N SER A 100 -0.73 14.80 -5.28
CA SER A 100 -0.19 13.65 -6.03
C SER A 100 -1.27 12.62 -6.34
N PHE A 101 -2.15 12.35 -5.37
CA PHE A 101 -3.30 11.46 -5.55
C PHE A 101 -4.22 11.98 -6.65
N ASN A 102 -4.54 13.27 -6.65
CA ASN A 102 -5.42 13.86 -7.65
C ASN A 102 -4.82 13.77 -9.06
N VAL A 103 -3.53 14.02 -9.22
CA VAL A 103 -2.85 13.89 -10.53
C VAL A 103 -2.94 12.45 -11.07
N LEU A 104 -2.71 11.44 -10.22
CA LEU A 104 -2.84 10.03 -10.62
C LEU A 104 -4.30 9.63 -10.87
N ALA A 105 -5.24 10.13 -10.06
CA ALA A 105 -6.67 9.90 -10.26
C ALA A 105 -7.17 10.50 -11.57
N GLU A 106 -6.72 11.71 -11.93
CA GLU A 106 -7.05 12.34 -13.20
C GLU A 106 -6.58 11.50 -14.39
N TYR A 107 -5.37 10.95 -14.33
CA TYR A 107 -4.87 10.01 -15.33
C TYR A 107 -5.77 8.77 -15.45
N LEU A 108 -6.12 8.15 -14.31
CA LEU A 108 -6.99 6.98 -14.24
C LEU A 108 -8.40 7.26 -14.80
N PHE A 109 -8.93 8.47 -14.60
CA PHE A 109 -10.28 8.87 -14.99
C PHE A 109 -10.36 9.61 -16.34
N GLY A 110 -9.35 9.48 -17.21
CA GLY A 110 -9.44 9.89 -18.61
C GLY A 110 -8.56 11.06 -19.03
N LYS A 111 -7.68 11.58 -18.16
CA LYS A 111 -6.59 12.49 -18.57
C LYS A 111 -5.38 11.74 -19.13
N ASN A 112 -5.65 10.80 -20.03
CA ASN A 112 -4.67 10.06 -20.82
C ASN A 112 -4.94 10.29 -22.32
N THR A 113 -4.05 9.80 -23.19
CA THR A 113 -4.11 10.03 -24.64
C THR A 113 -5.37 9.46 -25.30
N THR A 114 -5.89 8.35 -24.78
CA THR A 114 -7.08 7.66 -25.31
C THR A 114 -8.40 8.14 -24.68
N LYS A 115 -8.34 8.98 -23.64
CA LYS A 115 -9.49 9.40 -22.80
C LYS A 115 -10.20 8.22 -22.11
N GLU A 116 -9.49 7.11 -21.93
CA GLU A 116 -10.03 5.90 -21.34
C GLU A 116 -10.16 6.03 -19.82
N LYS A 117 -11.25 5.50 -19.25
CA LYS A 117 -11.44 5.41 -17.80
C LYS A 117 -11.06 4.01 -17.35
N MET A 118 -10.08 3.94 -16.46
CA MET A 118 -9.55 2.70 -15.91
C MET A 118 -10.17 2.43 -14.53
N GLU A 119 -10.21 1.16 -14.13
CA GLU A 119 -10.72 0.74 -12.82
C GLU A 119 -9.71 1.08 -11.72
N MET A 120 -10.22 1.41 -10.52
CA MET A 120 -9.36 1.59 -9.35
C MET A 120 -8.85 0.24 -8.85
N THR A 121 -7.62 0.24 -8.37
CA THR A 121 -6.98 -0.91 -7.74
C THR A 121 -6.44 -0.53 -6.37
N THR A 122 -5.90 -1.50 -5.65
CA THR A 122 -5.23 -1.31 -4.36
C THR A 122 -3.90 -2.07 -4.33
N PRO A 123 -2.92 -1.65 -3.52
CA PRO A 123 -2.88 -0.44 -2.69
C PRO A 123 -2.45 0.81 -3.48
N VAL A 124 -2.54 1.97 -2.83
CA VAL A 124 -1.73 3.15 -3.18
C VAL A 124 -0.39 3.02 -2.48
N ILE A 125 0.69 3.12 -3.23
CA ILE A 125 2.05 2.91 -2.72
C ILE A 125 2.76 4.25 -2.58
N THR A 126 3.39 4.48 -1.44
CA THR A 126 4.26 5.62 -1.18
C THR A 126 5.66 5.11 -0.83
N ARG A 127 6.68 5.62 -1.51
CA ARG A 127 8.09 5.23 -1.27
C ARG A 127 9.01 6.42 -1.38
N LYS A 128 10.19 6.33 -0.76
CA LYS A 128 11.27 7.29 -1.01
C LYS A 128 11.78 7.11 -2.45
N ALA A 129 12.03 8.22 -3.14
CA ALA A 129 12.73 8.19 -4.41
C ALA A 129 14.16 7.76 -4.13
N GLU A 130 14.60 6.70 -4.80
CA GLU A 130 16.01 6.34 -4.82
C GLU A 130 16.77 7.49 -5.49
N SER A 131 17.78 8.02 -4.82
CA SER A 131 18.78 8.87 -5.44
C SER A 131 19.62 7.97 -6.34
N ASP A 132 19.08 7.64 -7.50
CA ASP A 132 19.78 6.85 -8.49
C ASP A 132 21.07 7.62 -8.83
N GLY A 133 22.23 7.10 -8.42
CA GLY A 133 23.53 7.73 -8.61
C GLY A 133 23.91 7.95 -10.09
N LYS A 134 23.02 7.58 -11.02
CA LYS A 134 23.05 8.03 -12.40
C LYS A 134 22.50 9.44 -12.49
N LYS A 135 23.43 10.40 -12.38
CA LYS A 135 23.38 11.67 -13.12
C LYS A 135 22.91 11.37 -14.56
N MET A 136 21.63 11.60 -14.84
CA MET A 136 21.23 11.82 -16.22
C MET A 136 21.78 13.20 -16.59
N GLU A 137 22.82 13.21 -17.41
CA GLU A 137 23.29 14.44 -18.05
C GLU A 137 22.16 14.98 -18.91
N MET A 138 21.45 15.98 -18.38
CA MET A 138 20.45 16.73 -19.13
C MET A 138 21.19 17.71 -20.04
N THR A 139 21.07 17.52 -21.36
CA THR A 139 21.54 18.45 -22.38
C THR A 139 20.63 19.67 -22.47
N THR A 140 20.50 20.46 -21.40
CA THR A 140 20.12 21.88 -21.49
C THR A 140 20.42 22.57 -20.15
N PRO A 141 21.21 23.66 -20.13
CA PRO A 141 21.56 24.31 -18.88
C PRO A 141 20.38 25.14 -18.40
N VAL A 142 19.59 24.63 -17.45
CA VAL A 142 18.78 25.48 -16.59
C VAL A 142 19.53 25.59 -15.27
N ILE A 143 19.98 26.80 -14.95
CA ILE A 143 20.59 27.17 -13.67
C ILE A 143 19.56 26.87 -12.59
N THR A 144 19.61 25.66 -12.06
CA THR A 144 18.90 25.28 -10.86
C THR A 144 20.00 25.03 -9.85
N LYS A 145 20.13 25.96 -8.88
CA LYS A 145 20.87 25.75 -7.64
C LYS A 145 20.73 24.28 -7.24
N LYS A 146 21.86 23.60 -7.02
CA LYS A 146 21.90 22.29 -6.34
C LYS A 146 20.89 22.32 -5.20
N LEU A 147 19.75 21.64 -5.39
CA LEU A 147 18.89 21.25 -4.30
C LEU A 147 19.61 20.05 -3.69
N GLU A 148 20.40 20.34 -2.66
CA GLU A 148 20.98 19.36 -1.76
C GLU A 148 19.90 18.34 -1.34
N ASP A 149 20.24 17.06 -1.42
CA ASP A 149 19.55 15.87 -0.88
C ASP A 149 18.24 16.11 -0.11
N GLN A 150 17.18 16.46 -0.84
CA GLN A 150 15.83 16.36 -0.29
C GLN A 150 15.31 14.97 -0.66
N ASP A 151 15.02 14.16 0.35
CA ASP A 151 14.26 12.91 0.24
C ASP A 151 12.95 13.20 -0.51
N LYS A 152 12.96 13.04 -1.83
CA LYS A 152 11.76 13.18 -2.65
C LYS A 152 10.94 11.93 -2.46
N TRP A 153 9.66 12.07 -2.18
CA TRP A 153 8.75 10.92 -2.10
C TRP A 153 8.04 10.71 -3.42
N GLN A 154 7.66 9.48 -3.69
CA GLN A 154 6.87 9.10 -4.85
C GLN A 154 5.60 8.42 -4.41
N MET A 155 4.50 8.78 -5.05
CA MET A 155 3.23 8.09 -4.93
C MET A 155 2.97 7.32 -6.20
N SER A 156 2.44 6.11 -6.06
CA SER A 156 2.14 5.22 -7.16
C SER A 156 0.78 4.56 -7.01
N PHE A 157 0.02 4.53 -8.09
CA PHE A 157 -1.16 3.69 -8.23
C PHE A 157 -0.76 2.41 -8.95
N VAL A 158 -1.17 1.27 -8.38
CA VAL A 158 -1.18 0.02 -9.11
C VAL A 158 -2.13 0.16 -10.30
N MET A 159 -1.78 -0.43 -11.43
CA MET A 159 -2.63 -0.41 -12.63
C MET A 159 -3.37 -1.74 -12.79
N PRO A 160 -4.59 -1.74 -13.33
CA PRO A 160 -5.32 -2.98 -13.59
C PRO A 160 -4.52 -3.91 -14.51
N SER A 161 -4.39 -5.18 -14.13
CA SER A 161 -3.52 -6.14 -14.82
C SER A 161 -3.93 -6.39 -16.26
N LYS A 162 -5.20 -6.18 -16.61
CA LYS A 162 -5.74 -6.32 -17.98
C LYS A 162 -5.02 -5.46 -19.03
N TYR A 163 -4.39 -4.35 -18.62
CA TYR A 163 -3.69 -3.46 -19.56
C TYR A 163 -2.28 -3.95 -19.88
N GLY A 164 -1.54 -4.46 -18.89
CA GLY A 164 -0.12 -4.75 -19.02
C GLY A 164 0.65 -3.57 -19.62
N ALA A 165 1.43 -3.82 -20.68
CA ALA A 165 2.18 -2.79 -21.40
C ALA A 165 1.31 -1.83 -22.25
N ASN A 166 0.01 -2.11 -22.42
CA ASN A 166 -0.89 -1.32 -23.28
C ASN A 166 -1.56 -0.14 -22.54
N LEU A 167 -0.97 0.33 -21.44
CA LEU A 167 -1.51 1.47 -20.70
C LEU A 167 -1.49 2.75 -21.56
N PRO A 168 -2.58 3.54 -21.58
CA PRO A 168 -2.62 4.76 -22.35
C PRO A 168 -1.62 5.77 -21.78
N LEU A 169 -0.96 6.54 -22.63
CA LEU A 169 0.05 7.50 -22.15
C LEU A 169 -0.62 8.63 -21.34
N PRO A 170 0.00 9.08 -20.23
CA PRO A 170 -0.53 10.20 -19.47
C PRO A 170 -0.38 11.50 -20.27
N LYS A 171 -1.32 12.43 -20.07
CA LYS A 171 -1.20 13.80 -20.61
C LYS A 171 -0.41 14.72 -19.70
N ASP A 172 -0.40 14.43 -18.41
CA ASP A 172 0.39 15.17 -17.43
C ASP A 172 1.84 14.66 -17.46
N PRO A 173 2.84 15.51 -17.75
CA PRO A 173 4.24 15.09 -17.85
C PRO A 173 4.87 14.69 -16.50
N SER A 174 4.21 14.97 -15.36
CA SER A 174 4.67 14.53 -14.05
C SER A 174 4.37 13.05 -13.78
N VAL A 175 3.40 12.46 -14.50
CA VAL A 175 3.02 11.06 -14.37
C VAL A 175 3.91 10.20 -15.25
N ARG A 176 4.51 9.16 -14.65
CA ARG A 176 5.28 8.15 -15.36
C ARG A 176 4.64 6.79 -15.17
N ILE A 177 4.60 6.01 -16.24
CA ILE A 177 4.20 4.61 -16.19
C ILE A 177 5.46 3.77 -16.15
N LYS A 178 5.51 2.78 -15.27
CA LYS A 178 6.60 1.81 -15.23
C LYS A 178 6.13 0.43 -14.83
N GLU A 179 6.84 -0.57 -15.31
CA GLU A 179 6.75 -1.92 -14.80
C GLU A 179 7.63 -2.05 -13.55
N VAL A 180 7.08 -2.66 -12.51
CA VAL A 180 7.81 -3.12 -11.34
C VAL A 180 8.07 -4.61 -11.53
N SER A 181 9.33 -4.98 -11.66
CA SER A 181 9.74 -6.38 -11.75
C SER A 181 9.34 -7.16 -10.50
N GLY A 182 9.10 -8.47 -10.68
CA GLY A 182 8.81 -9.36 -9.56
C GLY A 182 9.93 -9.33 -8.52
N LYS A 183 9.55 -9.34 -7.24
CA LYS A 183 10.48 -9.19 -6.12
C LYS A 183 9.98 -9.90 -4.88
N ILE A 184 10.90 -10.23 -3.98
CA ILE A 184 10.54 -10.79 -2.66
C ILE A 184 10.53 -9.65 -1.65
N VAL A 185 9.46 -9.55 -0.87
CA VAL A 185 9.28 -8.51 0.14
C VAL A 185 8.95 -9.11 1.50
N ALA A 186 9.49 -8.53 2.55
CA ALA A 186 9.01 -8.71 3.91
C ALA A 186 7.96 -7.65 4.21
N VAL A 187 6.80 -8.06 4.75
CA VAL A 187 5.64 -7.19 4.95
C VAL A 187 5.15 -7.27 6.39
N VAL A 188 4.87 -6.12 6.99
CA VAL A 188 4.12 -5.99 8.24
C VAL A 188 2.89 -5.12 8.02
N ALA A 189 1.71 -5.62 8.41
CA ALA A 189 0.47 -4.87 8.38
C ALA A 189 0.24 -4.12 9.70
N PHE A 190 -0.37 -2.94 9.61
CA PHE A 190 -0.75 -2.13 10.77
C PHE A 190 -2.00 -1.28 10.44
N SER A 191 -2.71 -0.88 11.48
CA SER A 191 -3.92 -0.05 11.39
C SER A 191 -3.65 1.41 11.76
N GLY A 192 -4.66 2.26 11.61
CA GLY A 192 -4.57 3.67 11.97
C GLY A 192 -4.08 4.57 10.84
N TYR A 193 -3.52 5.72 11.23
CA TYR A 193 -2.99 6.72 10.31
C TYR A 193 -1.53 6.42 9.96
N VAL A 194 -1.18 6.69 8.70
CA VAL A 194 0.20 6.63 8.25
C VAL A 194 0.85 7.99 8.49
N THR A 195 1.89 8.02 9.31
CA THR A 195 2.70 9.22 9.58
C THR A 195 4.17 8.86 9.41
N ASP A 196 5.03 9.84 9.16
CA ASP A 196 6.48 9.61 9.03
C ASP A 196 7.07 8.91 10.27
N GLU A 197 6.58 9.25 11.46
CA GLU A 197 7.02 8.63 12.73
C GLU A 197 6.60 7.16 12.82
N GLU A 198 5.34 6.83 12.50
CA GLU A 198 4.85 5.46 12.55
C GLU A 198 5.55 4.59 11.49
N VAL A 199 5.76 5.13 10.29
CA VAL A 199 6.52 4.46 9.22
C VAL A 199 7.94 4.16 9.68
N LYS A 200 8.65 5.16 10.24
CA LYS A 200 10.02 4.97 10.75
C LYS A 200 10.08 3.92 11.85
N ARG A 201 9.12 3.95 12.78
CA ARG A 201 9.03 2.99 13.89
C ARG A 201 8.82 1.56 13.39
N ARG A 202 7.86 1.37 12.48
CA ARG A 202 7.52 0.06 11.91
C ARG A 202 8.63 -0.47 11.01
N GLU A 203 9.24 0.38 10.20
CA GLU A 203 10.39 0.04 9.36
C GLU A 203 11.56 -0.44 10.21
N SER A 204 11.93 0.30 11.26
CA SER A 204 13.04 -0.08 12.15
C SER A 204 12.78 -1.45 12.78
N LYS A 205 11.57 -1.67 13.30
CA LYS A 205 11.20 -2.96 13.89
C LYS A 205 11.24 -4.09 12.84
N LEU A 206 10.71 -3.86 11.64
CA LEU A 206 10.73 -4.87 10.58
C LEU A 206 12.16 -5.24 10.19
N ARG A 207 13.06 -4.25 10.05
CA ARG A 207 14.48 -4.50 9.79
C ARG A 207 15.10 -5.36 10.91
N ASP A 208 14.82 -5.03 12.17
CA ASP A 208 15.32 -5.79 13.33
C ASP A 208 14.82 -7.23 13.35
N ASP A 209 13.53 -7.43 13.07
CA ASP A 209 12.90 -8.75 13.01
C ASP A 209 13.50 -9.61 11.88
N ILE A 210 13.86 -9.01 10.74
CA ILE A 210 14.46 -9.71 9.59
C ILE A 210 15.94 -10.04 9.82
N ARG A 211 16.70 -9.25 10.61
CA ARG A 211 18.12 -9.56 10.89
C ARG A 211 18.32 -10.99 11.40
N ASN A 212 17.35 -11.46 12.20
CA ASN A 212 17.36 -12.78 12.81
C ASN A 212 16.70 -13.87 11.94
N ASP A 213 16.20 -13.54 10.74
CA ASP A 213 15.67 -14.55 9.83
C ASP A 213 16.79 -15.45 9.30
N LYS A 214 16.51 -16.75 9.16
CA LYS A 214 17.51 -17.74 8.75
C LYS A 214 17.67 -17.83 7.23
N GLN A 215 16.67 -17.43 6.46
CA GLN A 215 16.60 -17.64 5.00
C GLN A 215 16.68 -16.33 4.23
N PHE A 216 16.20 -15.23 4.79
CA PHE A 216 16.09 -13.95 4.11
C PHE A 216 16.89 -12.86 4.80
N GLN A 217 17.38 -11.91 4.03
CA GLN A 217 17.98 -10.67 4.52
C GLN A 217 17.42 -9.48 3.74
N VAL A 218 17.41 -8.30 4.38
CA VAL A 218 17.03 -7.07 3.68
C VAL A 218 18.05 -6.78 2.60
N LYS A 219 17.58 -6.54 1.38
CA LYS A 219 18.43 -6.21 0.24
C LYS A 219 19.17 -4.90 0.50
N GLU A 220 20.43 -4.83 0.10
CA GLU A 220 21.22 -3.60 0.26
C GLU A 220 20.56 -2.43 -0.48
N GLY A 221 20.49 -1.27 0.18
CA GLY A 221 19.82 -0.09 -0.37
C GLY A 221 18.29 -0.17 -0.44
N ALA A 222 17.66 -1.23 0.07
CA ALA A 222 16.20 -1.36 0.06
C ALA A 222 15.54 -0.18 0.77
N SER A 223 14.71 0.54 0.01
CA SER A 223 13.86 1.61 0.52
C SER A 223 12.55 1.06 1.06
N VAL A 224 11.98 1.74 2.05
CA VAL A 224 10.67 1.39 2.59
C VAL A 224 9.56 1.72 1.59
N GLU A 225 8.64 0.77 1.40
CA GLU A 225 7.41 0.96 0.65
C GLU A 225 6.22 0.91 1.61
N VAL A 226 5.33 1.89 1.50
CA VAL A 226 4.12 2.00 2.32
C VAL A 226 2.91 1.80 1.44
N SER A 227 2.13 0.77 1.73
CA SER A 227 0.94 0.40 0.97
C SER A 227 -0.33 0.73 1.76
N GLN A 228 -1.15 1.63 1.23
CA GLN A 228 -2.42 2.06 1.82
C GLN A 228 -3.57 1.47 1.00
N TYR A 229 -4.42 0.66 1.63
CA TYR A 229 -5.47 -0.09 0.94
C TYR A 229 -6.84 0.60 0.98
N ASN A 230 -7.05 1.46 1.96
CA ASN A 230 -8.39 1.93 2.31
C ASN A 230 -8.67 3.36 1.85
N PRO A 231 -9.92 3.64 1.48
CA PRO A 231 -10.39 5.00 1.26
C PRO A 231 -10.29 5.89 2.51
N PRO A 232 -10.29 7.22 2.35
CA PRO A 232 -10.15 8.17 3.45
C PRO A 232 -11.31 8.16 4.47
N PHE A 233 -12.46 7.56 4.14
CA PHE A 233 -13.62 7.44 5.04
C PHE A 233 -13.61 6.16 5.89
N THR A 234 -12.69 5.21 5.65
CA THR A 234 -12.59 4.01 6.49
C THR A 234 -12.16 4.36 7.91
N LEU A 235 -12.82 3.78 8.92
CA LEU A 235 -12.49 4.00 10.32
C LEU A 235 -11.03 3.62 10.61
N PRO A 236 -10.24 4.46 11.31
CA PRO A 236 -8.78 4.28 11.42
C PRO A 236 -8.35 2.89 11.87
N PHE A 237 -8.98 2.33 12.91
CA PHE A 237 -8.65 1.01 13.46
C PHE A 237 -9.03 -0.17 12.54
N THR A 238 -9.82 0.08 11.48
CA THR A 238 -10.18 -0.93 10.47
C THR A 238 -9.39 -0.79 9.18
N ARG A 239 -8.51 0.22 9.08
CA ARG A 239 -7.62 0.39 7.94
C ARG A 239 -6.53 -0.66 7.95
N ARG A 240 -6.21 -1.17 6.77
CA ARG A 240 -5.00 -1.92 6.48
C ARG A 240 -4.01 -0.99 5.81
N ASN A 241 -2.88 -0.80 6.48
CA ASN A 241 -1.67 -0.28 5.89
C ASN A 241 -0.60 -1.37 5.97
N GLU A 242 0.35 -1.36 5.06
CA GLU A 242 1.48 -2.29 5.09
C GLU A 242 2.80 -1.53 4.90
N ILE A 243 3.81 -1.93 5.68
CA ILE A 243 5.20 -1.59 5.42
C ILE A 243 5.84 -2.79 4.73
N ALA A 244 6.48 -2.55 3.59
CA ALA A 244 7.23 -3.55 2.84
C ALA A 244 8.70 -3.14 2.68
N LEU A 245 9.58 -4.13 2.79
CA LEU A 245 11.01 -4.02 2.48
C LEU A 245 11.39 -5.13 1.52
N GLU A 246 12.13 -4.79 0.46
CA GLU A 246 12.68 -5.81 -0.44
C GLU A 246 13.73 -6.65 0.29
N VAL A 247 13.61 -7.96 0.14
CA VAL A 247 14.51 -8.95 0.73
C VAL A 247 15.02 -9.88 -0.34
N GLU A 248 16.15 -10.50 -0.04
CA GLU A 248 16.74 -11.54 -0.87
C GLU A 248 17.02 -12.78 -0.02
N ARG A 249 17.19 -13.92 -0.70
CA ARG A 249 17.63 -15.14 -0.03
C ARG A 249 19.08 -14.96 0.40
N LYS A 250 19.42 -15.33 1.63
CA LYS A 250 20.80 -15.41 2.08
C LYS A 250 21.53 -16.42 1.18
N GLN A 251 22.70 -16.02 0.67
CA GLN A 251 23.58 -16.96 0.01
C GLN A 251 24.16 -17.88 1.09
N GLU A 252 24.02 -19.20 0.90
CA GLU A 252 24.64 -20.21 1.77
C GLU A 252 26.16 -20.20 1.66
#